data_AF-A0A1V3IMS6-F1
#
_entry.id   AF-A0A1V3IMS6-F1
#
_cell.length_a   1.000
_cell.length_b   1.000
_cell.length_c   1.000
_cell.angle_alpha   90.00
_cell.angle_beta   90.00
_cell.angle_gamma   90.00
#
_symmetry.space_group_name_H-M   'P 1'
#
loop_
_entity.id
_entity.type
_entity.pdbx_description
1 polymer ?
#
loop_
_entity_poly.entity_id
_entity_poly.type
_entity_poly.pdbx_seq_one_letter_code
_entity_poly.pdbx_strand_id
1 'polypeptide(L)'
;MTATSNDYYAQLDAAYQKHLDDLAAWDEALEEEIQAVKADAEDEDADVIYAINQYHIDNGEELELHYLAYGSGAFDKLIEQRDRAIAYVAKQRLEKRMNEYDPD
;
A
#
# COMPACT_ATOMS: atom_id res chain seq x y z
N MET A 1 -24.72 -13.22 -37.99
CA MET A 1 -23.86 -12.88 -36.84
C MET A 1 -23.75 -14.13 -36.00
N THR A 2 -22.58 -14.77 -35.98
CA THR A 2 -22.37 -16.08 -35.36
C THR A 2 -22.31 -15.93 -33.85
N ALA A 3 -23.03 -16.81 -33.13
CA ALA A 3 -23.10 -16.89 -31.68
C ALA A 3 -21.72 -16.90 -30.96
N THR A 4 -20.63 -17.19 -31.68
CA THR A 4 -19.25 -17.13 -31.20
C THR A 4 -18.73 -15.73 -30.88
N SER A 5 -19.23 -14.69 -31.55
CA SER A 5 -18.78 -13.32 -31.30
C SER A 5 -19.38 -12.75 -30.02
N ASN A 6 -20.65 -13.03 -29.72
CA ASN A 6 -21.32 -12.52 -28.53
C ASN A 6 -20.78 -13.17 -27.24
N ASP A 7 -20.44 -14.47 -27.30
CA ASP A 7 -19.86 -15.19 -26.16
C ASP A 7 -18.42 -14.70 -25.87
N TYR A 8 -17.63 -14.43 -26.91
CA TYR A 8 -16.30 -13.83 -26.76
C TYR A 8 -16.33 -12.46 -26.08
N TYR A 9 -17.22 -11.56 -26.53
CA TYR A 9 -17.36 -10.24 -25.91
C TYR A 9 -17.89 -10.34 -24.48
N ALA A 10 -18.82 -11.25 -24.19
CA ALA A 10 -19.31 -11.48 -22.83
C ALA A 10 -18.21 -11.99 -21.88
N GLN A 11 -17.32 -12.87 -22.34
CA GLN A 11 -16.17 -13.34 -21.56
C GLN A 11 -15.15 -12.22 -21.33
N LEU A 12 -14.91 -11.37 -22.32
CA LEU A 12 -14.03 -10.22 -22.19
C LEU A 12 -14.57 -9.20 -21.20
N ASP A 13 -15.86 -8.88 -21.28
CA ASP A 13 -16.54 -7.97 -20.35
C ASP A 13 -16.51 -8.53 -18.92
N ALA A 14 -16.75 -9.83 -18.73
CA ALA A 14 -16.67 -10.47 -17.43
C ALA A 14 -15.24 -10.46 -16.85
N ALA A 15 -14.21 -10.69 -17.68
CA ALA A 15 -12.82 -10.61 -17.26
C ALA A 15 -12.42 -9.17 -16.87
N TYR A 16 -12.90 -8.18 -17.63
CA TYR A 16 -12.67 -6.77 -17.32
C TYR A 16 -13.35 -6.36 -16.02
N GLN A 17 -14.61 -6.75 -15.82
CA GLN A 17 -15.33 -6.46 -14.58
C GLN A 17 -14.64 -7.12 -13.39
N LYS A 18 -14.23 -8.39 -13.51
CA LYS A 18 -13.47 -9.07 -12.46
C LYS A 18 -12.18 -8.32 -12.12
N HIS A 19 -11.44 -7.85 -13.12
CA HIS A 19 -10.22 -7.09 -12.88
C HIS A 19 -10.48 -5.78 -12.10
N LEU A 20 -11.58 -5.08 -12.41
CA LEU A 20 -11.99 -3.89 -11.66
C LEU A 20 -12.41 -4.23 -10.23
N ASP A 21 -13.14 -5.32 -10.03
CA ASP A 21 -13.56 -5.79 -8.70
C ASP A 21 -12.34 -6.19 -7.85
N ASP A 22 -11.37 -6.90 -8.44
CA ASP A 22 -10.12 -7.29 -7.78
C ASP A 22 -9.29 -6.06 -7.39
N LEU A 23 -9.24 -5.01 -8.23
CA LEU A 23 -8.59 -3.73 -7.91
C LEU A 23 -9.29 -3.01 -6.76
N ALA A 24 -10.62 -2.95 -6.78
CA ALA A 24 -11.40 -2.31 -5.72
C ALA A 24 -11.22 -3.03 -4.37
N ALA A 25 -11.22 -4.37 -4.38
CA ALA A 25 -10.97 -5.17 -3.19
C ALA A 25 -9.54 -4.97 -2.65
N TRP A 26 -8.55 -4.83 -3.54
CA TRP A 26 -7.18 -4.52 -3.15
C TRP A 26 -7.08 -3.13 -2.49
N ASP A 27 -7.72 -2.11 -3.07
CA ASP A 27 -7.71 -0.75 -2.52
C ASP A 27 -8.36 -0.70 -1.13
N GLU A 28 -9.49 -1.39 -0.93
CA GLU A 28 -10.17 -1.51 0.37
C GLU A 28 -9.27 -2.20 1.41
N ALA A 29 -8.67 -3.35 1.05
CA ALA A 29 -7.78 -4.08 1.94
C ALA A 29 -6.50 -3.28 2.29
N LEU A 30 -5.99 -2.47 1.36
CA LEU A 30 -4.85 -1.60 1.60
C LEU A 30 -5.22 -0.45 2.56
N GLU A 31 -6.40 0.15 2.42
CA GLU A 31 -6.88 1.18 3.34
C GLU A 31 -7.02 0.64 4.77
N GLU A 32 -7.60 -0.55 4.93
CA GLU A 32 -7.68 -1.23 6.22
C GLU A 32 -6.28 -1.48 6.82
N GLU A 33 -5.34 -1.96 6.02
CA GLU A 33 -3.98 -2.23 6.49
C GLU A 33 -3.22 -0.94 6.86
N ILE A 34 -3.47 0.17 6.16
CA ILE A 34 -2.93 1.49 6.54
C ILE A 34 -3.42 1.88 7.94
N GLN A 35 -4.71 1.67 8.24
CA GLN A 35 -5.24 1.96 9.57
C GLN A 35 -4.66 1.01 10.62
N ALA A 36 -4.47 -0.27 10.29
CA ALA A 36 -3.83 -1.23 11.20
C ALA A 36 -2.39 -0.82 11.54
N VAL A 37 -1.58 -0.47 10.53
CA VAL A 37 -0.19 0.01 10.75
C VAL A 37 -0.16 1.31 11.55
N LYS A 38 -1.13 2.22 11.34
CA LYS A 38 -1.28 3.43 12.16
C LYS A 38 -1.54 3.10 13.63
N ALA A 39 -2.49 2.20 13.89
CA ALA A 39 -2.84 1.76 15.23
C ALA A 39 -1.64 1.09 15.92
N ASP A 40 -0.96 0.15 15.25
CA ASP A 40 0.22 -0.52 15.82
C ASP A 40 1.34 0.48 16.15
N ALA A 41 1.54 1.49 15.30
CA ALA A 41 2.54 2.54 15.55
C ALA A 41 2.14 3.47 16.72
N GLU A 42 0.84 3.72 16.92
CA GLU A 42 0.32 4.47 18.07
C GLU A 42 0.44 3.69 19.38
N ASP A 43 0.36 2.36 19.31
CA ASP A 43 0.59 1.43 20.42
C ASP A 43 2.09 1.15 20.69
N GLU A 44 2.98 1.91 20.05
CA GLU A 44 4.43 1.80 20.17
C GLU A 44 5.02 0.43 19.78
N ASP A 45 4.40 -0.28 18.84
CA ASP A 45 4.95 -1.53 18.31
C ASP A 45 6.33 -1.27 17.67
N ALA A 46 7.35 -1.89 18.26
CA ALA A 46 8.75 -1.63 17.90
C ALA A 46 9.09 -2.10 16.48
N ASP A 47 8.48 -3.19 16.00
CA ASP A 47 8.75 -3.73 14.68
C ASP A 47 8.09 -2.84 13.60
N VAL A 48 6.90 -2.30 13.88
CA VAL A 48 6.21 -1.33 13.01
C VAL A 48 6.99 -0.03 12.92
N ILE A 49 7.37 0.54 14.07
CA ILE A 49 8.16 1.77 14.12
C ILE A 49 9.50 1.57 13.39
N TYR A 50 10.14 0.42 13.59
CA TYR A 50 11.36 0.08 12.86
C TYR A 50 11.11 0.06 11.35
N ALA A 51 10.08 -0.63 10.87
CA ALA A 51 9.76 -0.70 9.44
C ALA A 51 9.45 0.67 8.82
N ILE A 52 8.69 1.52 9.53
CA ILE A 52 8.39 2.90 9.11
C ILE A 52 9.68 3.73 8.99
N ASN A 53 10.58 3.63 9.96
CA ASN A 53 11.85 4.35 9.92
C ASN A 53 12.79 3.79 8.83
N GLN A 54 12.76 2.48 8.61
CA GLN A 54 13.57 1.80 7.61
C GLN A 54 13.22 2.26 6.19
N TYR A 55 11.95 2.58 5.92
CA TYR A 55 11.52 3.17 4.63
C TYR A 55 12.34 4.41 4.24
N HIS A 56 12.63 5.30 5.18
CA HIS A 56 13.45 6.48 4.90
C HIS A 56 14.90 6.11 4.62
N ILE A 57 15.47 5.17 5.39
CA ILE A 57 16.87 4.75 5.22
C ILE A 57 17.08 4.10 3.85
N ASP A 58 16.12 3.29 3.41
CA ASP A 58 16.17 2.59 2.13
C ASP A 58 15.88 3.52 0.94
N ASN A 59 15.30 4.70 1.21
CA ASN A 59 14.97 5.71 0.20
C ASN A 59 15.74 7.01 0.46
N GLY A 60 16.93 7.11 -0.13
CA GLY A 60 17.85 8.24 0.08
C GLY A 60 17.23 9.63 -0.17
N GLU A 61 16.33 9.76 -1.15
CA GLU A 61 15.62 11.02 -1.42
C GLU A 61 14.67 11.37 -0.26
N GLU A 62 13.91 10.40 0.24
CA GLU A 62 13.03 10.60 1.41
C GLU A 62 13.84 10.93 2.66
N LEU A 63 15.03 10.33 2.84
CA LEU A 63 15.91 10.65 3.97
C LEU A 63 16.43 12.10 3.91
N GLU A 64 16.86 12.56 2.73
CA GLU A 64 17.30 13.94 2.51
C GLU A 64 16.17 14.94 2.78
N LEU A 65 14.97 14.66 2.25
CA LEU A 65 13.78 15.47 2.49
C LEU A 65 13.38 15.47 3.97
N HIS A 66 13.56 14.36 4.68
CA HIS A 66 13.28 14.25 6.12
C HIS A 66 14.20 15.17 6.92
N TYR A 67 15.51 15.12 6.65
CA TYR A 67 16.47 16.02 7.31
C TYR A 67 16.20 17.49 6.99
N LEU A 68 15.84 17.81 5.75
CA LEU A 68 15.48 19.17 5.36
C LEU A 68 14.21 19.65 6.10
N ALA A 69 13.17 18.81 6.14
CA ALA A 69 11.92 19.13 6.83
C ALA A 69 12.13 19.32 8.33
N TYR A 70 12.92 18.45 8.96
CA TYR A 70 13.29 18.57 10.38
C TYR A 70 14.08 19.86 10.65
N GLY A 71 15.12 20.14 9.86
CA GLY A 71 15.97 21.33 10.03
C GLY A 71 15.26 22.65 9.76
N SER A 72 14.20 22.63 8.93
CA SER A 72 13.39 23.81 8.60
C SER A 72 12.15 23.98 9.49
N GLY A 73 11.83 22.99 10.33
CA GLY A 73 10.59 22.98 11.12
C GLY A 73 9.32 22.76 10.28
N ALA A 74 9.43 22.18 9.08
CA ALA A 74 8.32 21.86 8.20
C ALA A 74 7.62 20.57 8.66
N PHE A 75 6.92 20.64 9.80
CA PHE A 75 6.25 19.49 10.41
C PHE A 75 5.16 18.88 9.53
N ASP A 76 4.50 19.67 8.69
CA ASP A 76 3.56 19.18 7.68
C ASP A 76 4.23 18.19 6.71
N LYS A 77 5.48 18.47 6.31
CA LYS A 77 6.26 17.58 5.44
C LYS A 77 6.70 16.31 6.15
N LEU A 78 7.02 16.38 7.44
CA LEU A 78 7.29 15.19 8.25
C LEU A 78 6.04 14.30 8.39
N ILE A 79 4.84 14.89 8.51
CA ILE A 79 3.57 14.15 8.56
C ILE A 79 3.32 13.46 7.20
N GLU A 80 3.45 14.19 6.09
CA GLU A 80 3.29 13.63 4.74
C GLU A 80 4.27 12.46 4.50
N GLN A 81 5.51 12.59 4.97
CA GLN A 81 6.52 11.54 4.89
C GLN A 81 6.17 10.31 5.72
N ARG A 82 5.68 10.52 6.96
CA ARG A 82 5.21 9.44 7.83
C ARG A 82 4.03 8.69 7.19
N ASP A 83 3.07 9.41 6.62
CA ASP A 83 1.93 8.78 5.93
C ASP A 83 2.36 7.93 4.73
N ARG A 84 3.35 8.39 3.95
CA ARG A 84 3.93 7.58 2.84
C ARG A 84 4.64 6.33 3.35
N ALA A 85 5.42 6.45 4.42
CA ALA A 85 6.11 5.32 5.03
C ALA A 85 5.12 4.27 5.56
N ILE A 86 4.04 4.71 6.22
CA ILE A 86 2.95 3.85 6.68
C ILE A 86 2.29 3.12 5.50
N ALA A 87 1.94 3.84 4.43
CA ALA A 87 1.35 3.24 3.24
C ALA A 87 2.27 2.20 2.60
N TYR A 88 3.58 2.45 2.58
CA TYR A 88 4.58 1.50 2.11
C TYR A 88 4.62 0.22 2.97
N VAL A 89 4.67 0.36 4.30
CA VAL A 89 4.68 -0.78 5.22
C VAL A 89 3.39 -1.58 5.12
N ALA A 90 2.24 -0.91 5.04
CA ALA A 90 0.94 -1.55 4.86
C ALA A 90 0.89 -2.37 3.57
N LYS A 91 1.35 -1.79 2.46
CA LYS A 91 1.46 -2.51 1.18
C LYS A 91 2.34 -3.75 1.30
N GLN A 92 3.51 -3.66 1.91
CA GLN A 92 4.41 -4.80 2.11
C GLN A 92 3.77 -5.91 2.97
N ARG A 93 3.04 -5.55 4.04
CA ARG A 93 2.31 -6.51 4.87
C ARG A 93 1.19 -7.21 4.09
N LEU A 94 0.42 -6.45 3.33
CA LEU A 94 -0.68 -6.98 2.52
C LEU A 94 -0.17 -7.92 1.42
N GLU A 95 0.85 -7.51 0.67
CA GLU A 95 1.52 -8.35 -0.34
C GLU A 95 2.05 -9.64 0.27
N LYS A 96 2.69 -9.57 1.43
CA LYS A 96 3.18 -10.75 2.15
C LYS A 96 2.06 -11.71 2.52
N ARG A 97 0.94 -11.21 3.08
CA ARG A 97 -0.20 -12.06 3.43
C ARG A 97 -0.83 -12.73 2.21
N MET A 98 -0.92 -12.03 1.09
CA MET A 98 -1.46 -12.60 -0.14
C MET A 98 -0.55 -13.68 -0.71
N ASN A 99 0.77 -13.48 -0.69
CA ASN A 99 1.74 -14.49 -1.10
C ASN A 99 1.77 -15.71 -0.15
N GLU A 100 1.46 -15.54 1.13
CA GLU A 100 1.33 -16.65 2.08
C GLU A 100 0.04 -17.46 1.88
N TYR A 101 -1.03 -16.83 1.36
CA TYR A 101 -2.32 -17.47 1.10
C TYR A 101 -2.36 -18.20 -0.26
N ASP A 102 -1.59 -17.75 -1.25
CA ASP A 102 -1.39 -18.38 -2.55
C ASP A 102 0.11 -18.67 -2.79
N PRO A 103 0.69 -19.67 -2.09
CA PRO A 103 2.05 -20.08 -2.34
C PRO A 103 2.12 -20.83 -3.68
N ASP A 104 2.86 -20.28 -4.63
CA ASP A 104 3.17 -20.88 -5.95
C ASP A 104 3.36 -22.42 -5.94
#